data_AF-A0A345H1U5-F1
#
_entry.id   AF-A0A345H1U5-F1
#
_cell.length_a   1.000
_cell.length_b   1.000
_cell.length_c   1.000
_cell.angle_alpha   90.00
_cell.angle_beta   90.00
_cell.angle_gamma   90.00
#
_symmetry.space_group_name_H-M   'P 1'
#
loop_
_entity.id
_entity.type
_entity.pdbx_description
1 polymer ?
#
loop_
_entity_poly.entity_id
_entity_poly.type
_entity_poly.pdbx_seq_one_letter_code
_entity_poly.pdbx_strand_id
1 'polypeptide(L)' 'MKKKRQSTVEPVFGTLKEYVGLRKINTLGIEQANKVMHMAAIAYNLKKYLKFITKTTKVELNHLASSFSK' A
#
# COMPACT_ATOMS: atom_id res chain seq x y z
N MET A 1 14.70 -14.65 13.68
CA MET A 1 14.61 -13.71 12.53
C MET A 1 13.36 -14.05 11.72
N LYS A 2 12.45 -13.10 11.44
CA LYS A 2 11.21 -13.40 10.68
C LYS A 2 11.55 -13.89 9.26
N LYS A 3 10.86 -14.92 8.77
CA LYS A 3 11.03 -15.42 7.39
C LYS A 3 10.69 -14.29 6.41
N LYS A 4 11.43 -14.16 5.30
CA LYS A 4 11.26 -13.07 4.28
C LYS A 4 9.79 -12.82 3.87
N ARG A 5 8.97 -13.88 3.77
CA ARG A 5 7.53 -13.77 3.44
C ARG A 5 6.67 -13.22 4.59
N GLN A 6 7.00 -13.54 5.84
CA GLN A 6 6.32 -12.93 6.99
C GLN A 6 6.62 -11.44 7.11
N SER A 7 7.82 -11.01 6.75
CA SER A 7 8.20 -9.58 6.80
C SER A 7 7.52 -8.72 5.73
N THR A 8 6.88 -9.33 4.74
CA THR A 8 6.33 -8.60 3.57
C THR A 8 4.84 -8.88 3.33
N VAL A 9 4.38 -10.11 3.51
CA VAL A 9 2.99 -10.51 3.21
C VAL A 9 2.06 -10.29 4.41
N GLU A 10 2.48 -10.68 5.62
CA GLU A 10 1.68 -10.44 6.84
C GLU A 10 1.36 -8.96 7.12
N PRO A 11 2.32 -8.00 7.02
CA PRO A 11 1.99 -6.60 7.25
C PRO A 11 1.03 -6.01 6.20
N VAL A 12 1.09 -6.49 4.94
CA VAL A 12 0.15 -6.07 3.90
C VAL A 12 -1.24 -6.62 4.18
N PHE A 13 -1.35 -7.91 4.53
CA PHE A 13 -2.62 -8.53 4.87
C PHE A 13 -3.25 -7.91 6.11
N GLY A 14 -2.46 -7.64 7.16
CA GLY A 14 -2.90 -6.91 8.35
C GLY A 14 -3.44 -5.52 8.01
N THR A 15 -2.78 -4.81 7.10
CA THR A 15 -3.26 -3.50 6.65
C THR A 15 -4.60 -3.60 5.91
N LEU A 16 -4.73 -4.56 5.01
CA LEU A 16 -5.97 -4.76 4.25
C LEU A 16 -7.15 -5.16 5.15
N LYS A 17 -6.89 -6.04 6.13
CA LYS A 17 -7.88 -6.45 7.14
C LYS A 17 -8.35 -5.29 8.00
N GLU A 18 -7.41 -4.55 8.60
CA GLU A 18 -7.74 -3.59 9.66
C GLU A 18 -8.09 -2.19 9.14
N TYR A 19 -7.50 -1.75 8.02
CA TYR A 19 -7.65 -0.37 7.53
C TYR A 19 -8.34 -0.26 6.17
N VAL A 20 -8.39 -1.33 5.37
CA VAL A 20 -8.98 -1.31 4.01
C VAL A 20 -10.29 -2.14 3.96
N GLY A 21 -10.87 -2.44 5.12
CA GLY A 21 -12.23 -2.97 5.22
C GLY A 21 -12.40 -4.47 4.97
N LEU A 22 -11.33 -5.27 4.94
CA LEU A 22 -11.47 -6.73 4.77
C LEU A 22 -11.87 -7.49 6.04
N ARG A 23 -11.91 -6.85 7.22
CA ARG A 23 -12.36 -7.47 8.47
C ARG A 23 -13.84 -7.88 8.44
N LYS A 24 -14.71 -7.10 7.78
CA LYS A 24 -16.13 -7.41 7.65
C LYS A 24 -16.64 -6.99 6.27
N ILE A 25 -16.82 -7.98 5.41
CA ILE A 25 -17.37 -7.78 4.06
C ILE A 25 -18.88 -8.07 4.13
N ASN A 26 -19.71 -7.07 3.81
CA ASN A 26 -21.17 -7.17 3.92
C ASN A 26 -21.83 -7.74 2.64
N THR A 27 -21.11 -8.50 1.83
CA THR A 27 -21.62 -9.06 0.57
C THR A 27 -21.97 -10.53 0.74
N LEU A 28 -23.10 -10.94 0.16
CA LEU A 28 -23.51 -12.34 0.14
C LEU A 28 -22.76 -13.10 -0.97
N GLY A 29 -22.18 -14.25 -0.63
CA GLY A 29 -21.47 -15.12 -1.57
C GLY A 29 -19.97 -14.82 -1.74
N ILE A 30 -19.20 -15.89 -1.99
CA ILE A 30 -17.74 -15.84 -2.10
C ILE A 30 -17.26 -15.03 -3.32
N GLU A 31 -18.02 -15.07 -4.41
CA GLU A 31 -17.68 -14.37 -5.64
C GLU A 31 -17.70 -12.84 -5.43
N GLN A 32 -18.73 -12.34 -4.75
CA GLN A 32 -18.84 -10.91 -4.45
C GLN A 32 -17.81 -10.47 -3.40
N ALA A 33 -17.52 -11.32 -2.40
CA ALA A 33 -16.45 -11.07 -1.43
C ALA A 33 -15.07 -10.97 -2.10
N ASN A 34 -14.80 -11.81 -3.11
CA ASN A 34 -13.57 -11.76 -3.89
C ASN A 34 -13.42 -10.44 -4.66
N LYS A 35 -14.51 -9.89 -5.22
CA LYS A 35 -14.50 -8.58 -5.88
C LYS A 35 -14.11 -7.46 -4.91
N VAL A 36 -14.68 -7.47 -3.71
CA VAL A 36 -14.32 -6.51 -2.65
C VAL A 36 -12.86 -6.66 -2.23
N MET A 37 -12.38 -7.90 -2.09
CA MET A 37 -10.99 -8.18 -1.78
C MET A 37 -10.02 -7.61 -2.82
N HIS A 38 -10.29 -7.83 -4.10
CA HIS A 38 -9.47 -7.30 -5.19
C HIS A 38 -9.51 -5.77 -5.25
N MET A 39 -10.69 -5.17 -5.06
CA MET A 39 -10.83 -3.71 -5.01
C MET A 39 -9.99 -3.10 -3.88
N ALA A 40 -10.04 -3.68 -2.68
CA ALA A 40 -9.23 -3.24 -1.54
C ALA A 40 -7.72 -3.36 -1.82
N ALA A 41 -7.29 -4.47 -2.42
CA ALA A 41 -5.90 -4.69 -2.79
C ALA A 41 -5.40 -3.66 -3.83
N ILE A 42 -6.21 -3.37 -4.86
CA ILE A 42 -5.89 -2.37 -5.88
C ILE A 42 -5.79 -0.98 -5.24
N ALA A 43 -6.76 -0.60 -4.39
CA ALA A 43 -6.75 0.69 -3.71
C ALA A 43 -5.50 0.88 -2.82
N TYR A 44 -5.10 -0.17 -2.09
CA TYR A 44 -3.87 -0.14 -1.30
C TYR A 44 -2.62 0.05 -2.17
N ASN A 45 -2.53 -0.67 -3.29
CA ASN A 45 -1.42 -0.56 -4.23
C ASN A 45 -1.36 0.83 -4.88
N LEU A 46 -2.50 1.39 -5.28
CA LEU A 46 -2.58 2.75 -5.83
C LEU A 46 -2.12 3.80 -4.80
N LYS A 47 -2.60 3.71 -3.55
CA LYS A 47 -2.15 4.61 -2.46
C LYS A 47 -0.64 4.51 -2.24
N LYS A 48 -0.08 3.30 -2.31
CA LYS A 48 1.37 3.08 -2.19
C LYS A 48 2.13 3.70 -3.37
N TYR A 49 1.62 3.55 -4.59
CA TYR A 49 2.22 4.11 -5.80
C TYR A 49 2.24 5.65 -5.79
N LEU A 50 1.14 6.29 -5.40
CA LEU A 50 1.08 7.75 -5.26
C LEU A 50 2.07 8.30 -4.21
N LYS A 51 2.22 7.58 -3.09
CA LYS A 51 3.22 7.91 -2.05
C LYS A 51 4.66 7.69 -2.53
N PHE A 52 4.88 6.81 -3.50
CA PHE A 52 6.20 6.59 -4.08
C PHE A 52 6.58 7.76 -4.99
N ILE A 53 5.71 8.14 -5.93
CA ILE A 53 5.93 9.27 -6.85
C ILE A 53 6.26 10.55 -6.06
N THR A 54 5.44 10.89 -5.07
CA THR A 54 5.63 12.10 -4.24
C THR A 54 6.91 12.09 -3.42
N LYS A 55 7.44 10.91 -3.05
CA LYS A 55 8.74 10.80 -2.38
C LYS A 55 9.88 11.06 -3.35
N THR A 56 9.82 10.50 -4.56
CA THR A 56 10.85 10.70 -5.59
C THR A 56 11.00 12.18 -5.92
N THR A 57 9.89 12.89 -6.15
CA THR A 57 9.92 14.33 -6.44
C THR A 57 10.55 15.15 -5.30
N LYS A 58 10.28 14.81 -4.04
CA LYS A 58 10.89 15.49 -2.89
C LYS A 58 12.39 15.24 -2.77
N VAL A 59 12.83 14.01 -3.06
CA VAL A 59 14.26 13.66 -3.04
C VAL A 59 15.02 14.41 -4.13
N GLU A 60 14.46 14.50 -5.34
CA GLU A 60 15.04 15.25 -6.45
C GLU A 60 15.16 16.75 -6.13
N LEU A 61 14.11 17.37 -5.59
CA LEU A 61 14.14 18.78 -5.18
C LEU A 61 15.21 19.05 -4.11
N ASN A 62 15.34 18.16 -3.12
CA ASN A 62 16.37 18.30 -2.08
C ASN A 62 17.78 18.16 -2.64
N HIS A 63 18.00 17.25 -3.60
CA HIS A 63 19.29 17.09 -4.26
C HIS A 63 19.67 18.33 -5.06
N LEU A 64 18.72 18.89 -5.83
CA LEU A 64 18.92 20.13 -6.57
C LEU A 64 19.24 21.29 -5.62
N ALA A 65 18.45 21.48 -4.56
CA ALA A 65 18.69 22.54 -3.56
C ALA A 65 20.08 22.44 -2.91
N SER A 66 20.56 21.22 -2.62
CA SER A 66 21.91 21.01 -2.08
C SER A 66 23.04 21.31 -3.09
N SER A 67 22.75 21.23 -4.39
CA SER A 67 23.70 21.52 -5.47
C SER A 67 23.88 23.03 -5.70
N PHE A 68 22.88 23.84 -5.39
CA PHE A 68 22.93 25.31 -5.50
C PHE A 68 23.42 26.01 -4.23
N SER A 69 23.60 25.28 -3.13
CA SER A 69 24.14 25.81 -1.87
C SER A 69 25.67 25.66 -1.76
N LYS A 70 26.34 25.15 -2.80
CA LYS A 70 27.79 25.20 -2.99
C LYS A 70 28.14 26.33 -3.94
#